data_AF-A0A2P1PP37-F1
#
_entry.id   AF-A0A2P1PP37-F1
#
_cell.length_a   1.000
_cell.length_b   1.000
_cell.length_c   1.000
_cell.angle_alpha   90.00
_cell.angle_beta   90.00
_cell.angle_gamma   90.00
#
_symmetry.space_group_name_H-M   'P 1'
#
loop_
_entity.id
_entity.type
_entity.pdbx_description
1 polymer ?
#
loop_
_entity_poly.entity_id
_entity_poly.type
_entity_poly.pdbx_seq_one_letter_code
_entity_poly.pdbx_strand_id
1 'polypeptide(L)'
;MSRATADALIRNLKLLNTKERDHLMRLAYLGQSTDYSTASVFLSAELDQCLRELGLGLSSHARCVFAGMDYHLDWLFAAAWLAMKSSSWSPPEAIPMIPIEPYKAVEGIKAIYTDFRPITGSQEDIDLVVVYDDGTKLTLLFVEAKGSAAFNWVQLARKLIRLDRILVKSKMAAQGNGLFDFHMILAAPKGKKPKSDVCLEYVRSKIEKAGQPEVYGPMLKALNRHASGLGRRLQFLPISGFPEQTYAVRRVPKTGEETHWTLKKRP
;
A
#
# COMPACT_ATOMS: atom_id res chain seq x y z
N MET A 1 -22.10 -5.61 -9.95
CA MET A 1 -21.27 -6.36 -9.00
C MET A 1 -21.98 -6.42 -7.66
N SER A 2 -21.82 -7.50 -6.89
CA SER A 2 -22.65 -7.80 -5.72
C SER A 2 -21.90 -7.60 -4.41
N ARG A 3 -22.66 -7.49 -3.32
CA ARG A 3 -22.15 -7.55 -1.94
C ARG A 3 -21.24 -8.76 -1.69
N ALA A 4 -21.52 -9.89 -2.32
CA ALA A 4 -20.68 -11.10 -2.24
C ALA A 4 -19.24 -10.85 -2.72
N THR A 5 -19.01 -9.97 -3.70
CA THR A 5 -17.66 -9.57 -4.12
C THR A 5 -16.93 -8.79 -3.03
N ALA A 6 -17.63 -7.88 -2.34
CA ALA A 6 -17.07 -7.13 -1.21
C ALA A 6 -16.70 -8.05 -0.05
N ASP A 7 -17.60 -8.96 0.33
CA ASP A 7 -17.36 -9.95 1.39
C ASP A 7 -16.21 -10.89 1.05
N ALA A 8 -16.12 -11.31 -0.22
CA ALA A 8 -15.01 -12.12 -0.71
C ALA A 8 -13.68 -11.39 -0.64
N LEU A 9 -13.63 -10.09 -0.96
CA LEU A 9 -12.41 -9.30 -0.84
C LEU A 9 -11.94 -9.24 0.61
N ILE A 10 -12.82 -8.90 1.54
CA ILE A 10 -12.48 -8.81 2.98
C ILE A 10 -11.99 -10.16 3.49
N ARG A 11 -12.70 -11.24 3.16
CA ARG A 11 -12.31 -12.62 3.51
C ARG A 11 -10.92 -12.94 2.97
N ASN A 12 -10.67 -12.69 1.68
CA ASN A 12 -9.40 -13.03 1.05
C ASN A 12 -8.24 -12.17 1.56
N LEU A 13 -8.48 -10.91 1.90
CA LEU A 13 -7.48 -10.05 2.55
C LEU A 13 -7.06 -10.63 3.92
N LYS A 14 -8.02 -11.15 4.69
CA LYS A 14 -7.73 -11.82 5.97
C LYS A 14 -6.98 -13.13 5.76
N LEU A 15 -7.46 -13.99 4.87
CA LEU A 15 -6.91 -15.34 4.64
C LEU A 15 -5.50 -15.33 4.06
N LEU A 16 -5.21 -14.41 3.14
CA LEU A 16 -3.92 -14.36 2.44
C LEU A 16 -2.85 -13.55 3.19
N ASN A 17 -3.22 -12.90 4.29
CA ASN A 17 -2.26 -12.17 5.11
C ASN A 17 -1.41 -13.13 5.96
N THR A 18 -0.28 -13.54 5.42
CA THR A 18 0.64 -14.46 6.11
C THR A 18 1.80 -13.74 6.81
N LYS A 19 1.76 -12.40 6.93
CA LYS A 19 2.85 -11.64 7.56
C LYS A 19 2.87 -11.88 9.06
N GLU A 20 3.87 -12.59 9.59
CA GLU A 20 3.92 -12.95 11.01
C GLU A 20 3.94 -11.72 11.91
N ARG A 21 4.60 -10.66 11.46
CA ARG A 21 4.66 -9.39 12.18
C ARG A 21 3.31 -8.67 12.28
N ASP A 22 2.39 -8.81 11.33
CA ASP A 22 1.02 -8.29 11.50
C ASP A 22 0.31 -9.00 12.64
N HIS A 23 0.36 -10.34 12.66
CA HIS A 23 -0.24 -11.16 13.71
C HIS A 23 0.37 -10.89 15.09
N LEU A 24 1.70 -10.75 15.17
CA LEU A 24 2.39 -10.39 16.41
C LEU A 24 1.96 -9.02 16.93
N MET A 25 1.91 -8.00 16.08
CA MET A 25 1.52 -6.65 16.52
C MET A 25 0.05 -6.60 16.93
N ARG A 26 -0.84 -7.34 16.28
CA ARG A 26 -2.23 -7.49 16.75
C ARG A 26 -2.30 -8.12 18.11
N LEU A 27 -1.58 -9.22 18.34
CA LEU A 27 -1.53 -9.86 19.64
C LEU A 27 -1.05 -8.88 20.72
N ALA A 28 -0.01 -8.09 20.41
CA ALA A 28 0.55 -7.11 21.33
C ALA A 28 -0.42 -5.96 21.68
N TYR A 29 -1.21 -5.46 20.72
CA TYR A 29 -2.04 -4.27 20.92
C TYR A 29 -3.54 -4.54 21.13
N LEU A 30 -4.04 -5.66 20.64
CA LEU A 30 -5.47 -6.02 20.65
C LEU A 30 -5.74 -7.30 21.45
N GLY A 31 -4.70 -8.08 21.78
CA GLY A 31 -4.85 -9.39 22.42
C GLY A 31 -5.38 -10.47 21.46
N GLN A 32 -5.75 -11.63 22.01
CA GLN A 32 -6.22 -12.81 21.26
C GLN A 32 -7.65 -13.24 21.65
N SER A 33 -8.42 -12.37 22.29
CA SER A 33 -9.75 -12.73 22.81
C SER A 33 -10.82 -12.95 21.74
N THR A 34 -10.53 -12.70 20.47
CA THR A 34 -11.50 -12.79 19.37
C THR A 34 -10.84 -13.40 18.15
N ASP A 35 -11.53 -14.36 17.53
CA ASP A 35 -11.10 -14.94 16.24
C ASP A 35 -11.00 -13.83 15.19
N TYR A 36 -9.88 -13.78 14.46
CA TYR A 36 -9.60 -12.78 13.45
C TYR A 36 -10.68 -12.69 12.34
N SER A 37 -11.30 -13.82 12.01
CA SER A 37 -12.42 -13.86 11.07
C SER A 37 -13.61 -13.02 11.56
N THR A 38 -13.82 -12.96 12.88
CA THR A 38 -14.92 -12.27 13.57
C THR A 38 -14.53 -10.93 14.20
N ALA A 39 -13.25 -10.57 14.16
CA ALA A 39 -12.76 -9.32 14.73
C ALA A 39 -13.49 -8.09 14.15
N SER A 40 -13.82 -7.15 15.04
CA SER A 40 -14.51 -5.88 14.73
C SER A 40 -13.67 -4.65 15.04
N VAL A 41 -12.52 -4.84 15.70
CA VAL A 41 -11.56 -3.79 16.04
C VAL A 41 -10.27 -4.06 15.28
N PHE A 42 -9.89 -3.12 14.41
CA PHE A 42 -8.69 -3.23 13.57
C PHE A 42 -7.74 -2.06 13.74
N LEU A 43 -8.25 -0.93 14.25
CA LEU A 43 -7.53 0.31 14.46
C LEU A 43 -7.81 0.80 15.89
N SER A 44 -6.86 1.53 16.47
CA SER A 44 -7.15 2.36 17.65
C SER A 44 -8.21 3.41 17.31
N ALA A 45 -9.02 3.82 18.28
CA ALA A 45 -10.02 4.88 18.11
C ALA A 45 -9.41 6.19 17.57
N GLU A 46 -8.20 6.56 18.02
CA GLU A 46 -7.50 7.76 17.57
C GLU A 46 -7.17 7.70 16.07
N LEU A 47 -6.55 6.62 15.60
CA LEU A 47 -6.26 6.44 14.17
C LEU A 47 -7.53 6.39 13.31
N ASP A 48 -8.61 5.73 13.77
CA ASP A 48 -9.89 5.70 13.06
C ASP A 48 -10.45 7.13 12.88
N GLN A 49 -10.43 7.93 13.95
CA GLN A 49 -10.86 9.32 13.90
C GLN A 49 -10.01 10.15 12.93
N CYS A 50 -8.68 10.07 13.04
CA CYS A 50 -7.79 10.83 12.16
C CYS A 50 -8.01 10.48 10.68
N LEU A 51 -8.26 9.21 10.34
CA LEU A 51 -8.54 8.81 8.96
C LEU A 51 -9.88 9.37 8.45
N ARG A 52 -10.92 9.41 9.29
CA ARG A 52 -12.22 10.00 8.93
C ARG A 52 -12.13 11.49 8.64
N GLU A 53 -11.30 12.21 9.40
CA GLU A 53 -11.10 13.65 9.27
C GLU A 53 -10.33 14.05 7.99
N LEU A 54 -9.73 13.11 7.25
CA LEU A 54 -9.04 13.37 5.98
C LEU A 54 -10.01 13.70 4.81
N GLY A 55 -11.32 13.69 5.02
CA GLY A 55 -12.29 14.00 3.96
C GLY A 55 -12.30 12.92 2.85
N LEU A 56 -12.16 11.66 3.24
CA LEU A 56 -12.13 10.49 2.34
C LEU A 56 -13.52 10.15 1.74
N GLY A 57 -14.56 10.88 2.11
CA GLY A 57 -15.93 10.57 1.71
C GLY A 57 -16.49 9.30 2.37
N LEU A 58 -15.96 8.94 3.55
CA LEU A 58 -16.52 7.87 4.37
C LEU A 58 -17.86 8.31 4.96
N SER A 59 -18.86 7.43 4.91
CA SER A 59 -20.13 7.69 5.60
C SER A 59 -19.97 7.63 7.12
N SER A 60 -20.92 8.22 7.85
CA SER A 60 -20.94 8.18 9.32
C SER A 60 -21.07 6.77 9.90
N HIS A 61 -21.64 5.83 9.13
CA HIS A 61 -21.80 4.43 9.52
C HIS A 61 -20.72 3.50 8.95
N ALA A 62 -19.77 4.02 8.16
CA ALA A 62 -18.67 3.22 7.65
C ALA A 62 -17.86 2.62 8.81
N ARG A 63 -17.58 1.32 8.76
CA ARG A 63 -16.80 0.61 9.78
C ARG A 63 -15.51 0.07 9.19
N CYS A 64 -14.42 0.13 9.94
CA CYS A 64 -13.20 -0.56 9.56
C CYS A 64 -13.45 -2.07 9.69
N VAL A 65 -13.37 -2.80 8.58
CA VAL A 65 -13.62 -4.25 8.50
C VAL A 65 -12.34 -5.06 8.26
N PHE A 66 -11.24 -4.36 7.99
CA PHE A 66 -9.91 -4.92 7.84
C PHE A 66 -8.88 -3.80 7.99
N ALA A 67 -7.78 -4.08 8.69
CA ALA A 67 -6.57 -3.29 8.57
C ALA A 67 -5.37 -4.20 8.70
N GLY A 68 -4.46 -4.26 7.72
CA GLY A 68 -3.29 -5.15 7.70
C GLY A 68 -1.99 -4.38 7.53
N MET A 69 -1.06 -4.56 8.46
CA MET A 69 0.26 -3.95 8.43
C MET A 69 1.17 -4.69 7.45
N ASP A 70 2.03 -3.94 6.78
CA ASP A 70 3.11 -4.48 5.95
C ASP A 70 2.60 -5.49 4.90
N TYR A 71 1.49 -5.11 4.27
CA TYR A 71 0.71 -6.02 3.47
C TYR A 71 1.37 -6.21 2.11
N HIS A 72 1.69 -7.46 1.76
CA HIS A 72 2.41 -7.77 0.53
C HIS A 72 1.54 -7.52 -0.72
N LEU A 73 2.09 -6.84 -1.73
CA LEU A 73 1.33 -6.44 -2.91
C LEU A 73 0.86 -7.63 -3.77
N ASP A 74 1.64 -8.71 -3.85
CA ASP A 74 1.22 -9.92 -4.57
C ASP A 74 0.00 -10.59 -3.89
N TRP A 75 -0.08 -10.56 -2.55
CA TRP A 75 -1.25 -11.05 -1.82
C TRP A 75 -2.47 -10.16 -2.02
N LEU A 76 -2.25 -8.84 -2.12
CA LEU A 76 -3.32 -7.88 -2.42
C LEU A 76 -3.92 -8.18 -3.80
N PHE A 77 -3.08 -8.45 -4.79
CA PHE A 77 -3.55 -8.86 -6.11
C PHE A 77 -4.32 -10.17 -6.07
N ALA A 78 -3.80 -11.20 -5.40
CA ALA A 78 -4.49 -12.48 -5.29
C ALA A 78 -5.87 -12.32 -4.61
N ALA A 79 -5.94 -11.56 -3.51
CA ALA A 79 -7.18 -11.29 -2.80
C ALA A 79 -8.21 -10.59 -3.68
N ALA A 80 -7.78 -9.53 -4.37
CA ALA A 80 -8.59 -8.75 -5.30
C ALA A 80 -9.06 -9.60 -6.49
N TRP A 81 -8.16 -10.34 -7.13
CA TRP A 81 -8.48 -11.16 -8.30
C TRP A 81 -9.48 -12.26 -7.94
N LEU A 82 -9.26 -12.97 -6.83
CA LEU A 82 -10.17 -14.02 -6.36
C LEU A 82 -11.56 -13.46 -6.06
N ALA A 83 -11.66 -12.33 -5.35
CA ALA A 83 -12.94 -11.71 -5.06
C ALA A 83 -13.73 -11.35 -6.33
N MET A 84 -13.01 -10.88 -7.35
CA MET A 84 -13.59 -10.39 -8.61
C MET A 84 -13.90 -11.50 -9.62
N LYS A 85 -13.21 -12.66 -9.54
CA LYS A 85 -13.36 -13.77 -10.49
C LYS A 85 -14.07 -14.99 -9.91
N SER A 86 -13.96 -15.20 -8.61
CA SER A 86 -14.59 -16.32 -7.91
C SER A 86 -14.97 -15.86 -6.49
N SER A 87 -16.01 -15.04 -6.38
CA SER A 87 -16.45 -14.51 -5.07
C SER A 87 -16.89 -15.59 -4.08
N SER A 88 -17.29 -16.77 -4.59
CA SER A 88 -17.60 -17.96 -3.78
C SER A 88 -16.38 -18.75 -3.33
N TRP A 89 -15.19 -18.49 -3.89
CA TRP A 89 -14.01 -19.27 -3.58
C TRP A 89 -13.69 -19.24 -2.08
N SER A 90 -13.42 -20.42 -1.54
CA SER A 90 -12.96 -20.60 -0.17
C SER A 90 -12.04 -21.83 -0.07
N PRO A 91 -11.00 -21.81 0.77
CA PRO A 91 -10.25 -23.03 1.09
C PRO A 91 -11.20 -24.11 1.66
N PRO A 92 -11.03 -25.39 1.33
CA PRO A 92 -9.89 -26.02 0.64
C PRO A 92 -10.05 -26.15 -0.89
N GLU A 93 -10.93 -25.38 -1.54
CA GLU A 93 -11.12 -25.46 -2.99
C GLU A 93 -9.81 -25.27 -3.77
N ALA A 94 -9.72 -25.90 -4.93
CA ALA A 94 -8.55 -25.84 -5.79
C ALA A 94 -8.11 -24.39 -6.05
N ILE A 95 -6.83 -24.11 -5.83
CA ILE A 95 -6.26 -22.77 -6.01
C ILE A 95 -6.31 -22.42 -7.50
N PRO A 96 -6.98 -21.33 -7.90
CA PRO A 96 -7.06 -20.94 -9.31
C PRO A 96 -5.67 -20.64 -9.88
N MET A 97 -5.38 -21.18 -11.05
CA MET A 97 -4.19 -20.80 -11.81
C MET A 97 -4.42 -19.47 -12.51
N ILE A 98 -3.62 -18.47 -12.18
CA ILE A 98 -3.72 -17.14 -12.77
C ILE A 98 -2.65 -17.01 -13.87
N PRO A 99 -3.01 -16.73 -15.13
CA PRO A 99 -2.01 -16.45 -16.16
C PRO A 99 -1.29 -15.14 -15.86
N ILE A 100 0.02 -15.21 -15.65
CA ILE A 100 0.88 -14.04 -15.42
C ILE A 100 1.72 -13.82 -16.68
N GLU A 101 1.63 -12.60 -17.24
CA GLU A 101 2.49 -12.21 -18.37
C GLU A 101 3.98 -12.29 -17.94
N PRO A 102 4.87 -12.85 -18.76
CA PRO A 102 6.29 -12.90 -18.44
C PRO A 102 6.86 -11.47 -18.37
N TYR A 103 7.81 -11.26 -17.45
CA TYR A 103 8.56 -10.02 -17.43
C TYR A 103 9.42 -9.91 -18.70
N LYS A 104 9.23 -8.83 -19.44
CA LYS A 104 10.07 -8.47 -20.58
C LYS A 104 11.20 -7.58 -20.06
N ALA A 105 12.33 -8.20 -19.72
CA ALA A 105 13.52 -7.49 -19.30
C ALA A 105 13.96 -6.47 -20.36
N VAL A 106 14.39 -5.30 -19.89
CA VAL A 106 15.00 -4.28 -20.75
C VAL A 106 16.49 -4.29 -20.47
N GLU A 107 17.28 -4.57 -21.50
CA GLU A 107 18.74 -4.63 -21.39
C GLU A 107 19.30 -3.34 -20.79
N GLY A 108 20.25 -3.48 -19.87
CA GLY A 108 20.87 -2.35 -19.17
C GLY A 108 20.01 -1.66 -18.11
N ILE A 109 18.74 -2.04 -17.93
CA ILE A 109 17.83 -1.40 -16.97
C ILE A 109 17.40 -2.37 -15.88
N LYS A 110 17.60 -1.99 -14.62
CA LYS A 110 17.18 -2.80 -13.46
C LYS A 110 15.66 -3.01 -13.45
N ALA A 111 15.22 -4.21 -13.04
CA ALA A 111 13.81 -4.59 -12.95
C ALA A 111 12.96 -3.63 -12.10
N ILE A 112 13.55 -2.94 -11.11
CA ILE A 112 12.86 -1.93 -10.30
C ILE A 112 12.23 -0.81 -11.16
N TYR A 113 12.79 -0.53 -12.33
CA TYR A 113 12.31 0.51 -13.25
C TYR A 113 11.44 -0.02 -14.39
N THR A 114 11.21 -1.34 -14.50
CA THR A 114 10.58 -1.93 -15.70
C THR A 114 9.60 -3.06 -15.38
N ASP A 115 9.77 -3.81 -14.29
CA ASP A 115 8.83 -4.84 -13.87
C ASP A 115 7.74 -4.26 -12.97
N PHE A 116 6.59 -3.96 -13.57
CA PHE A 116 5.40 -3.44 -12.88
C PHE A 116 4.23 -4.42 -12.90
N ARG A 117 4.50 -5.71 -13.05
CA ARG A 117 3.43 -6.72 -13.04
C ARG A 117 2.71 -6.71 -11.68
N PRO A 118 1.42 -7.12 -11.65
CA PRO A 118 0.68 -7.25 -10.40
C PRO A 118 1.33 -8.23 -9.43
N ILE A 119 1.80 -9.37 -9.95
CA ILE A 119 2.62 -10.35 -9.23
C ILE A 119 4.03 -10.28 -9.81
N THR A 120 5.01 -10.08 -8.95
CA THR A 120 6.44 -10.04 -9.33
C THR A 120 7.27 -11.09 -8.60
N GLY A 121 6.75 -11.67 -7.52
CA GLY A 121 7.53 -12.48 -6.58
C GLY A 121 8.51 -11.67 -5.72
N SER A 122 8.41 -10.33 -5.75
CA SER A 122 9.26 -9.44 -4.94
C SER A 122 8.60 -9.10 -3.62
N GLN A 123 9.40 -8.88 -2.58
CA GLN A 123 8.99 -8.44 -1.22
C GLN A 123 8.54 -6.96 -1.16
N GLU A 124 7.69 -6.52 -2.09
CA GLU A 124 7.14 -5.16 -2.05
C GLU A 124 5.81 -5.17 -1.30
N ASP A 125 5.71 -4.30 -0.31
CA ASP A 125 4.60 -4.17 0.64
C ASP A 125 4.05 -2.74 0.68
N ILE A 126 2.91 -2.57 1.32
CA ILE A 126 2.36 -1.29 1.75
C ILE A 126 2.33 -1.28 3.28
N ASP A 127 2.76 -0.19 3.91
CA ASP A 127 2.95 -0.16 5.36
C ASP A 127 1.66 -0.46 6.13
N LEU A 128 0.50 -0.01 5.63
CA LEU A 128 -0.82 -0.37 6.15
C LEU A 128 -1.88 -0.34 5.04
N VAL A 129 -2.68 -1.40 4.93
CA VAL A 129 -3.95 -1.41 4.19
C VAL A 129 -5.08 -1.27 5.19
N VAL A 130 -6.05 -0.40 4.93
CA VAL A 130 -7.29 -0.28 5.71
C VAL A 130 -8.48 -0.41 4.76
N VAL A 131 -9.53 -1.12 5.18
CA VAL A 131 -10.78 -1.22 4.44
C VAL A 131 -11.93 -0.74 5.33
N TYR A 132 -12.62 0.30 4.87
CA TYR A 132 -13.90 0.71 5.42
C TYR A 132 -15.04 0.17 4.58
N ASP A 133 -16.10 -0.25 5.26
CA ASP A 133 -17.32 -0.74 4.66
C ASP A 133 -18.51 0.03 5.21
N ASP A 134 -19.30 0.63 4.33
CA ASP A 134 -20.54 1.33 4.67
C ASP A 134 -21.80 0.52 4.33
N GLY A 135 -21.65 -0.72 3.85
CA GLY A 135 -22.73 -1.58 3.39
C GLY A 135 -23.00 -1.46 1.89
N THR A 136 -22.67 -0.31 1.28
CA THR A 136 -22.86 -0.04 -0.16
C THR A 136 -21.53 -0.07 -0.91
N LYS A 137 -20.46 0.46 -0.30
CA LYS A 137 -19.15 0.67 -0.89
C LYS A 137 -18.05 0.23 0.07
N LEU A 138 -16.99 -0.36 -0.49
CA LEU A 138 -15.72 -0.55 0.21
C LEU A 138 -14.76 0.58 -0.17
N THR A 139 -14.22 1.24 0.86
CA THR A 139 -13.17 2.25 0.69
C THR A 139 -11.85 1.66 1.18
N LEU A 140 -10.93 1.42 0.24
CA LEU A 140 -9.60 0.89 0.50
C LEU A 140 -8.60 2.05 0.64
N LEU A 141 -7.89 2.06 1.75
CA LEU A 141 -6.84 3.03 2.04
C LEU A 141 -5.48 2.32 2.00
N PHE A 142 -4.58 2.84 1.18
CA PHE A 142 -3.18 2.42 1.11
C PHE A 142 -2.33 3.47 1.81
N VAL A 143 -1.83 3.15 2.99
CA VAL A 143 -1.04 4.06 3.82
C VAL A 143 0.44 3.72 3.70
N GLU A 144 1.24 4.68 3.25
CA GLU A 144 2.69 4.62 3.30
C GLU A 144 3.19 5.57 4.38
N ALA A 145 3.96 5.05 5.32
CA ALA A 145 4.51 5.78 6.45
C ALA A 145 6.00 6.10 6.27
N LYS A 146 6.42 7.28 6.74
CA LYS A 146 7.83 7.63 6.92
C LYS A 146 8.00 8.44 8.20
N GLY A 147 8.97 8.05 9.02
CA GLY A 147 9.31 8.77 10.25
C GLY A 147 10.37 9.85 10.00
N SER A 148 11.64 9.43 10.00
CA SER A 148 12.81 10.31 9.96
C SER A 148 13.34 10.63 8.55
N ALA A 149 13.08 9.75 7.58
CA ALA A 149 13.47 9.94 6.18
C ALA A 149 12.36 10.59 5.33
N ALA A 150 12.75 11.24 4.22
CA ALA A 150 11.81 11.67 3.19
C ALA A 150 11.28 10.46 2.39
N PHE A 151 10.09 10.59 1.81
CA PHE A 151 9.58 9.61 0.85
C PHE A 151 10.52 9.51 -0.35
N ASN A 152 10.92 8.28 -0.69
CA ASN A 152 11.68 8.02 -1.91
C ASN A 152 10.71 7.99 -3.09
N TRP A 153 10.78 8.99 -3.95
CA TRP A 153 9.83 9.19 -5.04
C TRP A 153 9.89 8.10 -6.11
N VAL A 154 11.05 7.49 -6.33
CA VAL A 154 11.19 6.36 -7.26
C VAL A 154 10.46 5.13 -6.70
N GLN A 155 10.65 4.86 -5.40
CA GLN A 155 9.95 3.77 -4.72
C GLN A 155 8.43 4.03 -4.70
N LEU A 156 8.01 5.26 -4.39
CA LEU A 156 6.60 5.63 -4.37
C LEU A 156 5.96 5.55 -5.77
N ALA A 157 6.67 6.01 -6.81
CA ALA A 157 6.21 5.91 -8.19
C ALA A 157 6.00 4.46 -8.60
N ARG A 158 6.98 3.59 -8.32
CA ARG A 158 6.89 2.16 -8.59
C ARG A 158 5.68 1.55 -7.88
N LYS A 159 5.52 1.85 -6.59
CA LYS A 159 4.41 1.36 -5.76
C LYS A 159 3.05 1.79 -6.31
N LEU A 160 2.90 3.06 -6.69
CA LEU A 160 1.70 3.58 -7.32
C LEU A 160 1.40 2.87 -8.65
N ILE A 161 2.40 2.72 -9.53
CA ILE A 161 2.21 2.00 -10.80
C ILE A 161 1.76 0.56 -10.52
N ARG A 162 2.38 -0.14 -9.56
CA ARG A 162 2.02 -1.52 -9.25
C ARG A 162 0.62 -1.62 -8.66
N LEU A 163 0.26 -0.77 -7.70
CA LEU A 163 -1.09 -0.73 -7.13
C LEU A 163 -2.14 -0.47 -8.23
N ASP A 164 -1.89 0.47 -9.14
CA ASP A 164 -2.76 0.68 -10.30
C ASP A 164 -2.92 -0.58 -11.16
N ARG A 165 -1.82 -1.27 -11.44
CA ARG A 165 -1.84 -2.53 -12.19
C ARG A 165 -2.61 -3.62 -11.46
N ILE A 166 -2.49 -3.69 -10.14
CA ILE A 166 -3.25 -4.60 -9.28
C ILE A 166 -4.74 -4.31 -9.42
N LEU A 167 -5.16 -3.06 -9.23
CA LEU A 167 -6.56 -2.66 -9.29
C LEU A 167 -7.16 -2.84 -10.69
N VAL A 168 -6.40 -2.57 -11.76
CA VAL A 168 -6.86 -2.71 -13.14
C VAL A 168 -6.91 -4.18 -13.57
N LYS A 169 -5.87 -4.97 -13.29
CA LYS A 169 -5.79 -6.38 -13.74
C LYS A 169 -6.68 -7.31 -12.92
N SER A 170 -6.94 -7.00 -11.64
CA SER A 170 -7.99 -7.67 -10.85
C SER A 170 -9.41 -7.28 -11.26
N LYS A 171 -9.56 -6.26 -12.13
CA LYS A 171 -10.84 -5.65 -12.57
C LYS A 171 -11.54 -4.78 -11.54
N MET A 172 -10.98 -4.57 -10.35
CA MET A 172 -11.57 -3.70 -9.33
C MET A 172 -11.80 -2.27 -9.84
N ALA A 173 -10.81 -1.68 -10.53
CA ALA A 173 -10.91 -0.30 -11.04
C ALA A 173 -11.89 -0.13 -12.21
N ALA A 174 -11.97 -1.11 -13.11
CA ALA A 174 -12.74 -1.01 -14.36
C ALA A 174 -14.18 -1.52 -14.25
N GLN A 175 -14.43 -2.49 -13.35
CA GLN A 175 -15.73 -3.16 -13.24
C GLN A 175 -16.39 -2.95 -11.87
N GLY A 176 -15.74 -2.19 -10.97
CA GLY A 176 -16.27 -1.93 -9.63
C GLY A 176 -17.62 -1.22 -9.60
N ASN A 177 -18.06 -0.54 -10.66
CA ASN A 177 -19.34 0.19 -10.72
C ASN A 177 -19.63 1.07 -9.47
N GLY A 178 -18.59 1.67 -8.89
CA GLY A 178 -18.70 2.47 -7.66
C GLY A 178 -18.69 1.68 -6.35
N LEU A 179 -18.60 0.34 -6.39
CA LEU A 179 -18.45 -0.53 -5.21
C LEU A 179 -17.13 -0.34 -4.48
N PHE A 180 -16.08 0.07 -5.19
CA PHE A 180 -14.75 0.26 -4.62
C PHE A 180 -14.29 1.70 -4.80
N ASP A 181 -13.73 2.24 -3.73
CA ASP A 181 -13.02 3.51 -3.70
C ASP A 181 -11.59 3.30 -3.17
N PHE A 182 -10.64 4.06 -3.68
CA PHE A 182 -9.22 3.83 -3.42
C PHE A 182 -8.50 5.13 -3.10
N HIS A 183 -7.81 5.16 -1.95
CA HIS A 183 -7.06 6.32 -1.50
C HIS A 183 -5.61 5.96 -1.22
N MET A 184 -4.70 6.84 -1.63
CA MET A 184 -3.31 6.78 -1.20
C MET A 184 -3.11 7.81 -0.09
N ILE A 185 -2.59 7.35 1.05
CA ILE A 185 -2.33 8.18 2.22
C ILE A 185 -0.83 8.15 2.50
N LEU A 186 -0.21 9.33 2.65
CA LEU A 186 1.14 9.44 3.17
C LEU A 186 1.07 9.83 4.64
N ALA A 187 1.60 8.98 5.51
CA ALA A 187 1.65 9.21 6.94
C ALA A 187 3.07 9.62 7.37
N ALA A 188 3.22 10.77 8.00
CA ALA A 188 4.52 11.25 8.47
C ALA A 188 4.35 12.25 9.62
N PRO A 189 5.43 12.61 10.35
CA PRO A 189 5.37 13.67 11.36
C PRO A 189 4.78 14.98 10.81
N LYS A 190 4.07 15.73 11.67
CA LYS A 190 3.27 16.94 11.31
C LYS A 190 4.01 18.00 10.46
N GLY A 191 5.35 18.05 10.50
CA GLY A 191 6.19 18.97 9.70
C GLY A 191 6.71 18.42 8.36
N LYS A 192 6.40 17.17 8.00
CA LYS A 192 6.96 16.49 6.81
C LYS A 192 5.93 16.27 5.68
N LYS A 193 4.88 17.10 5.66
CA LYS A 193 3.86 17.07 4.60
C LYS A 193 4.52 17.26 3.22
N PRO A 194 4.20 16.41 2.22
CA PRO A 194 4.63 16.64 0.84
C PRO A 194 4.15 17.99 0.33
N LYS A 195 4.97 18.64 -0.53
CA LYS A 195 4.65 19.95 -1.09
C LYS A 195 3.47 19.96 -2.08
N SER A 196 3.01 18.79 -2.50
CA SER A 196 1.92 18.63 -3.45
C SER A 196 0.97 17.56 -2.92
N ASP A 197 -0.31 17.83 -3.06
CA ASP A 197 -1.43 16.93 -2.81
C ASP A 197 -1.79 16.10 -4.05
N VAL A 198 -1.14 16.33 -5.20
CA VAL A 198 -1.28 15.52 -6.41
C VAL A 198 -0.03 14.64 -6.54
N CYS A 199 -0.03 13.52 -5.82
CA CYS A 199 1.14 12.65 -5.69
C CYS A 199 1.69 12.22 -7.06
N LEU A 200 0.81 11.86 -8.01
CA LEU A 200 1.23 11.44 -9.34
C LEU A 200 1.97 12.53 -10.13
N GLU A 201 1.46 13.76 -10.15
CA GLU A 201 2.09 14.88 -10.84
C GLU A 201 3.42 15.26 -10.20
N TYR A 202 3.44 15.29 -8.87
CA TYR A 202 4.66 15.54 -8.12
C TYR A 202 5.74 14.50 -8.44
N VAL A 203 5.39 13.22 -8.40
CA VAL A 203 6.26 12.10 -8.75
C VAL A 203 6.76 12.22 -10.19
N ARG A 204 5.87 12.49 -11.16
CA ARG A 204 6.24 12.71 -12.57
C ARG A 204 7.27 13.82 -12.71
N SER A 205 7.01 14.98 -12.10
CA SER A 205 7.91 16.14 -12.17
C SER A 205 9.30 15.85 -11.57
N LYS A 206 9.36 15.03 -10.52
CA LYS A 206 10.63 14.63 -9.89
C LYS A 206 11.43 13.68 -10.75
N ILE A 207 10.74 12.76 -11.42
CA ILE A 207 11.36 11.81 -12.33
C ILE A 207 11.87 12.53 -13.59
N GLU A 208 11.09 13.45 -14.16
CA GLU A 208 11.50 14.24 -15.34
C GLU A 208 12.74 15.08 -15.06
N LYS A 209 12.85 15.65 -13.85
CA LYS A 209 14.02 16.44 -13.43
C LYS A 209 15.26 15.60 -13.11
N ALA A 210 15.15 14.27 -13.03
CA ALA A 210 16.28 13.41 -12.65
C ALA A 210 17.33 13.26 -13.78
N GLY A 211 17.03 13.68 -15.01
CA GLY A 211 18.01 13.73 -16.11
C GLY A 211 18.48 12.36 -16.62
N GLN A 212 17.65 11.31 -16.48
CA GLN A 212 17.94 9.93 -16.94
C GLN A 212 16.71 9.33 -17.65
N PRO A 213 16.30 9.88 -18.81
CA PRO A 213 15.08 9.47 -19.50
C PRO A 213 15.09 7.99 -19.93
N GLU A 214 16.25 7.40 -20.18
CA GLU A 214 16.42 5.99 -20.49
C GLU A 214 16.08 5.09 -19.30
N VAL A 215 16.50 5.45 -18.08
CA VAL A 215 16.23 4.69 -16.86
C VAL A 215 14.77 4.85 -16.43
N TYR A 216 14.26 6.08 -16.43
CA TYR A 216 12.93 6.37 -15.89
C TYR A 216 11.80 6.44 -16.93
N GLY A 217 12.12 6.41 -18.22
CA GLY A 217 11.14 6.46 -19.32
C GLY A 217 10.04 5.39 -19.20
N PRO A 218 10.35 4.12 -18.87
CA PRO A 218 9.32 3.10 -18.64
C PRO A 218 8.37 3.45 -17.49
N MET A 219 8.88 4.02 -16.39
CA MET A 219 8.05 4.49 -15.27
C MET A 219 7.14 5.64 -15.68
N LEU A 220 7.68 6.65 -16.37
CA LEU A 220 6.89 7.79 -16.86
C LEU A 220 5.77 7.31 -17.80
N LYS A 221 6.09 6.40 -18.73
CA LYS A 221 5.10 5.79 -19.64
C LYS A 221 4.02 5.02 -18.87
N ALA A 222 4.38 4.30 -17.81
CA ALA A 222 3.44 3.57 -16.98
C ALA A 222 2.55 4.53 -16.17
N LEU A 223 3.11 5.58 -15.58
CA LEU A 223 2.37 6.63 -14.86
C LEU A 223 1.42 7.41 -15.77
N ASN A 224 1.74 7.57 -17.06
CA ASN A 224 0.85 8.24 -18.01
C ASN A 224 -0.38 7.40 -18.37
N ARG A 225 -0.34 6.09 -18.15
CA ARG A 225 -1.45 5.15 -18.38
C ARG A 225 -2.22 4.78 -17.10
N HIS A 226 -2.01 5.53 -16.02
CA HIS A 226 -2.51 5.24 -14.68
C HIS A 226 -4.04 5.38 -14.62
N ALA A 227 -4.74 4.26 -14.73
CA ALA A 227 -6.16 4.19 -15.06
C ALA A 227 -7.09 4.15 -13.83
N SER A 228 -6.62 3.62 -12.71
CA SER A 228 -7.39 3.55 -11.45
C SER A 228 -7.63 4.92 -10.81
N GLY A 229 -6.81 5.91 -11.16
CA GLY A 229 -6.85 7.24 -10.53
C GLY A 229 -6.24 7.29 -9.13
N LEU A 230 -5.68 6.19 -8.62
CA LEU A 230 -5.01 6.13 -7.32
C LEU A 230 -3.89 7.18 -7.23
N GLY A 231 -3.82 7.94 -6.14
CA GLY A 231 -2.78 8.96 -5.96
C GLY A 231 -2.97 10.25 -6.78
N ARG A 232 -4.13 10.43 -7.46
CA ARG A 232 -4.53 11.75 -8.00
C ARG A 232 -4.87 12.76 -6.90
N ARG A 233 -5.37 12.29 -5.76
CA ARG A 233 -5.53 13.09 -4.54
C ARG A 233 -4.82 12.36 -3.42
N LEU A 234 -3.79 13.00 -2.91
CA LEU A 234 -3.01 12.52 -1.80
C LEU A 234 -3.60 13.05 -0.51
N GLN A 235 -3.83 12.12 0.40
CA GLN A 235 -4.21 12.47 1.74
C GLN A 235 -2.97 12.39 2.63
N PHE A 236 -2.80 13.39 3.48
CA PHE A 236 -1.68 13.44 4.40
C PHE A 236 -2.17 13.21 5.81
N LEU A 237 -1.71 12.13 6.42
CA LEU A 237 -2.00 11.80 7.81
C LEU A 237 -0.83 12.26 8.70
N PRO A 238 -0.96 13.38 9.43
CA PRO A 238 0.06 13.78 10.38
C PRO A 238 0.10 12.81 11.56
N ILE A 239 1.25 12.17 11.79
CA ILE A 239 1.47 11.33 12.97
C ILE A 239 1.91 12.24 14.13
N SER A 240 1.06 12.33 15.17
CA SER A 240 1.36 12.93 16.47
C SER A 240 2.27 12.02 17.31
N GLY A 241 2.95 12.57 18.32
CA GLY A 241 3.78 11.78 19.24
C GLY A 241 5.08 11.23 18.66
N PHE A 242 5.45 11.60 17.43
CA PHE A 242 6.76 11.25 16.88
C PHE A 242 7.87 11.98 17.65
N PRO A 243 8.98 11.32 18.03
CA PRO A 243 10.06 11.99 18.77
C PRO A 243 10.60 13.21 18.01
N GLU A 244 10.76 14.34 18.70
CA GLU A 244 11.28 15.59 18.10
C GLU A 244 12.67 15.41 17.50
N GLN A 245 13.46 14.51 18.07
CA GLN A 245 14.81 14.19 17.63
C GLN A 245 14.97 12.67 17.58
N THR A 246 15.36 12.15 16.41
CA THR A 246 15.79 10.76 16.26
C THR A 246 17.25 10.67 15.85
N TYR A 247 17.86 9.50 15.97
CA TYR A 247 19.23 9.25 15.55
C TYR A 247 19.25 8.04 14.62
N ALA A 248 19.92 8.18 13.48
CA ALA A 248 20.20 7.07 12.58
C ALA A 248 21.60 6.52 12.87
N VAL A 249 21.70 5.21 13.08
CA VAL A 249 22.98 4.52 13.14
C VAL A 249 23.58 4.48 11.73
N ARG A 250 24.84 4.88 11.59
CA ARG A 250 25.59 4.81 10.33
C ARG A 250 26.86 4.00 10.54
N ARG A 251 27.11 3.07 9.63
CA ARG A 251 28.41 2.41 9.55
C ARG A 251 29.47 3.44 9.15
N VAL A 252 30.57 3.47 9.88
CA VAL A 252 31.75 4.25 9.52
C VAL A 252 32.61 3.41 8.56
N PRO A 253 33.23 4.00 7.52
CA PRO A 253 34.14 3.26 6.65
C PRO A 253 35.19 2.49 7.46
N LYS A 254 35.51 1.27 7.02
CA LYS A 254 36.30 0.31 7.81
C LYS A 254 37.72 0.85 8.01
N THR A 255 38.10 1.10 9.26
CA THR A 255 39.49 1.29 9.70
C THR A 255 39.85 0.14 10.62
N GLY A 256 40.56 -0.87 10.11
CA GLY A 256 40.92 -2.08 10.87
C GLY A 256 39.91 -3.23 10.78
N GLU A 257 39.97 -4.15 11.75
CA GLU A 257 39.17 -5.38 11.74
C GLU A 257 37.74 -5.19 12.28
N GLU A 258 37.55 -4.23 13.19
CA GLU A 258 36.27 -3.99 13.86
C GLU A 258 35.30 -3.14 13.04
N THR A 259 34.00 -3.44 13.14
CA THR A 259 32.96 -2.61 12.53
C THR A 259 32.59 -1.44 13.44
N HIS A 260 32.91 -0.23 12.99
CA HIS A 260 32.61 1.01 13.70
C HIS A 260 31.28 1.62 13.24
N TRP A 261 30.57 2.28 14.16
CA TRP A 261 29.33 2.99 13.87
C TRP A 261 29.28 4.36 14.55
N THR A 262 28.46 5.25 14.00
CA THR A 262 28.22 6.60 14.53
C THR A 262 26.73 6.91 14.53
N LEU A 263 26.31 7.86 15.37
CA LEU A 263 24.94 8.36 15.41
C LEU A 263 24.85 9.65 14.61
N LYS A 264 23.94 9.68 13.63
CA LYS A 264 23.60 10.91 12.91
C LYS A 264 22.22 11.39 13.34
N LYS A 265 22.15 12.61 13.88
CA LYS A 265 20.89 13.31 14.14
C LYS A 265 19.99 13.31 12.91
N ARG A 266 18.71 13.03 13.13
CA ARG A 266 17.63 13.09 12.14
C ARG A 266 16.47 13.91 12.70
N PRO A 267 15.95 14.88 11.93
CA PRO A 267 14.69 15.52 12.27
C PRO A 267 13.53 14.55 12.04
#